data_AF-A0A812YX10-F1
#
_entry.id   AF-A0A812YX10-F1
#
_cell.length_a   1.000
_cell.length_b   1.000
_cell.length_c   1.000
_cell.angle_alpha   90.00
_cell.angle_beta   90.00
_cell.angle_gamma   90.00
#
_symmetry.space_group_name_H-M   'P 1'
#
loop_
_entity.id
_entity.type
_entity.pdbx_description
1 polymer ?
#
loop_
_entity_poly.entity_id
_entity_poly.type
_entity_poly.pdbx_seq_one_letter_code
_entity_poly.pdbx_strand_id
1 'polypeptide(L)'
;MLPFKIPRRAFDECVALSPLWNQLVDAAARDLQWLYATLEPAAKADDFTARLLQMSKELHKEGLRQPMMLGIHRSDYMLHESGTPRFLQVELNTIASSMASHSANVRKLHNYVLGRYGSQSDDVGRSLQAHFGVPSTQIVDRLPENVALKEIPRAFAKAHAAHGVKDAFVLFVVQDDERNFADQRFLEYALWEDFRNSCTARAAVGIFYATQTGNTETVASKLAEATGLEASDYDGEDFSELDGVIAGCPTWNTGADEYRSGTTWDDYLDTIKEYDLKGKVVAVFGCGDSQSYADNFCDGLEELHNAFQAAGAKMVGYVDESGYSYGESKSVKDGKFLGLPLDEDNEDDQTDDRIAAWVEQLKGRLLERSQEVELVTGLRNGWDELNGAGGFLVLICRSGPMNSCTARAAVGIFYATQTGNTETVASKLAEATGLEASDYDGEDFSELDGVIAGCPTWNTGADEYRSGTTWDDYLDTIKEYDLKGKVVAVFGCGDSQSYADNFCDGIEELHNAFQAAGAKMVGYVDESGYSYGESKSVKDGKFLGLPLDEDNEDDQTDDRIAAWVEQLKGEGMPL
;
A
#
# COMPACT_ATOMS: atom_id res chain seq x y z
N MET A 1 9.89 -28.49 -9.26
CA MET A 1 9.16 -28.65 -7.99
C MET A 1 10.08 -28.90 -6.79
N LEU A 2 11.23 -29.58 -6.95
CA LEU A 2 12.17 -29.82 -5.84
C LEU A 2 13.49 -29.07 -6.09
N PRO A 3 14.21 -28.67 -5.02
CA PRO A 3 15.51 -28.01 -5.14
C PRO A 3 16.61 -28.98 -5.60
N PHE A 4 17.67 -28.44 -6.19
CA PHE A 4 18.87 -29.19 -6.56
C PHE A 4 19.75 -29.46 -5.33
N LYS A 5 20.41 -30.63 -5.31
CA LYS A 5 21.43 -30.95 -4.32
C LYS A 5 22.75 -30.32 -4.71
N ILE A 6 23.34 -29.55 -3.79
CA ILE A 6 24.65 -28.93 -3.98
C ILE A 6 25.57 -29.28 -2.82
N PRO A 7 26.88 -29.50 -3.05
CA PRO A 7 27.84 -29.74 -1.97
C PRO A 7 27.95 -28.48 -1.08
N ARG A 8 27.67 -28.62 0.22
CA ARG A 8 27.68 -27.51 1.18
C ARG A 8 28.97 -26.69 1.14
N ARG A 9 30.12 -27.35 1.15
CA ARG A 9 31.43 -26.68 1.07
C ARG A 9 31.56 -25.80 -0.18
N ALA A 10 31.14 -26.30 -1.34
CA ALA A 10 31.22 -25.55 -2.59
C ALA A 10 30.27 -24.34 -2.59
N PHE A 11 29.07 -24.50 -2.00
CA PHE A 11 28.13 -23.39 -1.81
C PHE A 11 28.70 -22.31 -0.88
N ASP A 12 29.23 -22.70 0.29
CA ASP A 12 29.81 -21.77 1.26
C ASP A 12 31.01 -21.01 0.67
N GLU A 13 31.85 -21.69 -0.12
CA GLU A 13 32.94 -21.06 -0.87
C GLU A 13 32.42 -19.99 -1.85
N CYS A 14 31.30 -20.23 -2.56
CA CYS A 14 30.69 -19.22 -3.45
C CYS A 14 30.11 -18.02 -2.71
N VAL A 15 29.44 -18.26 -1.57
CA VAL A 15 28.90 -17.18 -0.73
C VAL A 15 30.03 -16.29 -0.24
N ALA A 16 31.16 -16.89 0.17
CA ALA A 16 32.34 -16.14 0.61
C ALA A 16 33.00 -15.31 -0.51
N LEU A 17 32.83 -15.69 -1.78
CA LEU A 17 33.35 -14.92 -2.93
C LEU A 17 32.52 -13.66 -3.23
N SER A 18 31.24 -13.61 -2.85
CA SER A 18 30.32 -12.50 -3.18
C SER A 18 30.89 -11.10 -2.86
N PRO A 19 31.35 -10.80 -1.62
CA PRO A 19 31.93 -9.49 -1.33
C PRO A 19 33.26 -9.22 -2.05
N LEU A 20 34.03 -10.26 -2.38
CA LEU A 20 35.29 -10.12 -3.11
C LEU A 20 35.05 -9.74 -4.58
N TRP A 21 34.01 -10.31 -5.19
CA TRP A 21 33.57 -9.88 -6.52
C TRP A 21 33.12 -8.42 -6.53
N ASN A 22 32.39 -7.97 -5.52
CA ASN A 22 31.97 -6.58 -5.42
C ASN A 22 33.16 -5.62 -5.35
N GLN A 23 34.19 -5.95 -4.56
CA GLN A 23 35.42 -5.16 -4.48
C GLN A 23 36.20 -5.17 -5.79
N LEU A 24 36.30 -6.32 -6.46
CA LEU A 24 36.99 -6.44 -7.74
C LEU A 24 36.29 -5.64 -8.84
N VAL A 25 34.96 -5.70 -8.91
CA VAL A 25 34.17 -4.92 -9.88
C VAL A 25 34.35 -3.42 -9.64
N ASP A 26 34.26 -2.96 -8.40
CA ASP A 26 34.46 -1.54 -8.07
C ASP A 26 35.87 -1.06 -8.44
N ALA A 27 36.91 -1.85 -8.10
CA ALA A 27 38.29 -1.51 -8.44
C ALA A 27 38.51 -1.47 -9.97
N ALA A 28 38.01 -2.47 -10.70
CA ALA A 28 38.15 -2.55 -12.15
C ALA A 28 37.37 -1.44 -12.86
N ALA A 29 36.17 -1.10 -12.39
CA ALA A 29 35.34 -0.02 -12.95
C ALA A 29 35.98 1.37 -12.77
N ARG A 30 36.78 1.56 -11.71
CA ARG A 30 37.45 2.82 -11.40
C ARG A 30 38.81 2.98 -12.10
N ASP A 31 39.42 1.90 -12.58
CA ASP A 31 40.64 1.96 -13.40
C ASP A 31 40.28 2.26 -14.87
N LEU A 32 39.98 3.53 -15.16
CA LEU A 32 39.54 3.96 -16.49
C LEU A 32 40.57 3.65 -17.58
N GLN A 33 41.87 3.75 -17.27
CA GLN A 33 42.92 3.47 -18.25
C GLN A 33 42.89 2.00 -18.63
N TRP A 34 42.83 1.11 -17.64
CA TRP A 34 42.72 -0.33 -17.88
C TRP A 34 41.41 -0.70 -18.57
N LEU A 35 40.28 -0.15 -18.11
CA LEU A 35 38.95 -0.43 -18.65
C LEU A 35 38.87 -0.05 -20.13
N TYR A 36 39.32 1.15 -20.48
CA TYR A 36 39.26 1.62 -21.87
C TYR A 36 40.20 0.87 -22.79
N ALA A 37 41.41 0.54 -22.33
CA ALA A 37 42.35 -0.27 -23.10
C ALA A 37 41.82 -1.69 -23.33
N THR A 38 41.17 -2.27 -22.33
CA THR A 38 40.62 -3.63 -22.40
C THR A 38 39.43 -3.72 -23.36
N LEU A 39 38.56 -2.72 -23.36
CA LEU A 39 37.34 -2.71 -24.20
C LEU A 39 37.55 -2.16 -25.62
N GLU A 40 38.68 -1.50 -25.90
CA GLU A 40 38.92 -0.89 -27.22
C GLU A 40 38.81 -1.87 -28.40
N PRO A 41 39.34 -3.11 -28.34
CA PRO A 41 39.17 -4.08 -29.43
C PRO A 41 37.69 -4.45 -29.66
N ALA A 42 36.90 -4.62 -28.58
CA ALA A 42 35.49 -4.94 -28.66
C ALA A 42 34.67 -3.76 -29.24
N ALA A 43 34.97 -2.53 -28.80
CA ALA A 43 34.36 -1.32 -29.32
C ALA A 43 34.61 -1.09 -30.83
N LYS A 44 35.68 -1.66 -31.41
CA LYS A 44 35.92 -1.61 -32.87
C LYS A 44 35.05 -2.60 -33.66
N ALA A 45 34.51 -3.61 -32.98
CA ALA A 45 33.75 -4.70 -33.59
C ALA A 45 32.24 -4.62 -33.30
N ASP A 46 31.83 -3.89 -32.26
CA ASP A 46 30.44 -3.80 -31.80
C ASP A 46 30.05 -2.34 -31.50
N ASP A 47 29.09 -1.82 -32.27
CA ASP A 47 28.64 -0.42 -32.20
C ASP A 47 28.00 -0.08 -30.84
N PHE A 48 27.34 -1.05 -30.21
CA PHE A 48 26.75 -0.87 -28.89
C PHE A 48 27.83 -0.63 -27.83
N THR A 49 28.84 -1.49 -27.77
CA THR A 49 30.01 -1.35 -26.90
C THR A 49 30.78 -0.06 -27.20
N ALA A 50 30.90 0.32 -28.48
CA ALA A 50 31.52 1.58 -28.89
C ALA A 50 30.82 2.79 -28.27
N ARG A 51 29.48 2.81 -28.33
CA ARG A 51 28.65 3.88 -27.76
C ARG A 51 28.79 3.95 -26.24
N LEU A 52 28.75 2.83 -25.52
CA LEU A 52 28.97 2.80 -24.06
C LEU A 52 30.34 3.37 -23.67
N LEU A 53 31.39 2.97 -24.39
CA LEU A 53 32.76 3.44 -24.12
C LEU A 53 32.92 4.93 -24.41
N GLN A 54 32.29 5.43 -25.47
CA GLN A 54 32.28 6.85 -25.80
C GLN A 54 31.60 7.68 -24.70
N MET A 55 30.40 7.29 -24.27
CA MET A 55 29.67 8.00 -23.20
C MET A 55 30.49 8.03 -21.90
N SER A 56 31.14 6.92 -21.54
CA SER A 56 32.01 6.89 -20.36
C SER A 56 33.18 7.88 -20.47
N LYS A 57 33.84 7.95 -21.63
CA LYS A 57 34.96 8.89 -21.85
C LYS A 57 34.50 10.35 -21.78
N GLU A 58 33.35 10.68 -22.35
CA GLU A 58 32.78 12.02 -22.33
C GLU A 58 32.41 12.44 -20.90
N LEU A 59 31.70 11.58 -20.16
CA LEU A 59 31.34 11.83 -18.76
C LEU A 59 32.56 12.06 -17.86
N HIS A 60 33.61 11.24 -18.00
CA HIS A 60 34.82 11.38 -17.18
C HIS A 60 35.69 12.56 -17.60
N LYS A 61 35.60 13.02 -18.86
CA LYS A 61 36.25 14.26 -19.31
C LYS A 61 35.60 15.49 -18.69
N GLU A 62 34.28 15.49 -18.52
CA GLU A 62 33.53 16.56 -17.84
C GLU A 62 33.69 16.52 -16.31
N GLY A 63 33.95 15.33 -15.76
CA GLY A 63 34.05 15.07 -14.33
C GLY A 63 32.73 14.55 -13.75
N LEU A 64 32.83 13.56 -12.86
CA LEU A 64 31.65 12.94 -12.24
C LEU A 64 30.95 13.93 -11.30
N ARG A 65 29.67 14.21 -11.58
CA ARG A 65 28.81 14.98 -10.67
C ARG A 65 28.41 14.20 -9.41
N GLN A 66 28.34 12.87 -9.52
CA GLN A 66 28.00 11.95 -8.43
C GLN A 66 29.07 10.84 -8.35
N PRO A 67 29.96 10.84 -7.34
CA PRO A 67 31.02 9.85 -7.23
C PRO A 67 30.59 8.54 -6.55
N MET A 68 29.45 8.53 -5.85
CA MET A 68 28.90 7.32 -5.22
C MET A 68 28.26 6.41 -6.26
N MET A 69 28.51 5.12 -6.15
CA MET A 69 28.01 4.10 -7.06
C MET A 69 27.39 2.97 -6.24
N LEU A 70 26.18 2.57 -6.60
CA LEU A 70 25.53 1.38 -6.07
C LEU A 70 25.70 0.24 -7.09
N GLY A 71 26.23 -0.89 -6.63
CA GLY A 71 26.36 -2.11 -7.42
C GLY A 71 25.47 -3.22 -6.88
N ILE A 72 24.50 -3.69 -7.69
CA ILE A 72 23.73 -4.90 -7.43
C ILE A 72 24.15 -5.93 -8.47
N HIS A 73 25.08 -6.80 -8.08
CA HIS A 73 25.73 -7.76 -8.97
C HIS A 73 25.21 -9.18 -8.74
N ARG A 74 25.30 -10.00 -9.78
CA ARG A 74 25.08 -11.46 -9.68
C ARG A 74 26.24 -12.19 -10.34
N SER A 75 26.91 -13.05 -9.58
CA SER A 75 27.92 -13.96 -10.12
C SER A 75 27.30 -15.34 -10.31
N ASP A 76 27.31 -15.84 -11.53
CA ASP A 76 26.67 -17.09 -11.91
C ASP A 76 27.70 -18.21 -12.04
N TYR A 77 27.36 -19.40 -11.54
CA TYR A 77 28.29 -20.53 -11.42
C TYR A 77 27.69 -21.83 -11.92
N MET A 78 28.56 -22.72 -12.41
CA MET A 78 28.21 -24.12 -12.68
C MET A 78 29.08 -25.07 -11.84
N LEU A 79 28.47 -26.15 -11.35
CA LEU A 79 29.17 -27.15 -10.55
C LEU A 79 30.09 -27.98 -11.46
N HIS A 80 31.38 -27.95 -11.14
CA HIS A 80 32.39 -28.78 -11.78
C HIS A 80 32.68 -29.99 -10.88
N GLU A 81 32.29 -31.18 -11.36
CA GLU A 81 32.36 -32.43 -10.58
C GLU A 81 33.64 -33.24 -10.85
N SER A 82 34.50 -32.80 -11.77
CA SER A 82 35.78 -33.48 -12.00
C SER A 82 36.75 -33.20 -10.84
N GLY A 83 36.98 -34.23 -10.01
CA GLY A 83 37.84 -34.13 -8.83
C GLY A 83 37.06 -33.71 -7.58
N THR A 84 37.57 -32.73 -6.83
CA THR A 84 36.83 -32.19 -5.68
C THR A 84 35.74 -31.25 -6.20
N PRO A 85 34.45 -31.51 -5.91
CA PRO A 85 33.35 -30.69 -6.42
C PRO A 85 33.53 -29.22 -6.03
N ARG A 86 33.49 -28.35 -7.03
CA ARG A 86 33.60 -26.90 -6.86
C ARG A 86 32.80 -26.17 -7.91
N PHE A 87 32.33 -24.99 -7.58
CA PHE A 87 31.69 -24.11 -8.56
C PHE A 87 32.73 -23.32 -9.34
N LEU A 88 32.55 -23.24 -10.65
CA LEU A 88 33.32 -22.35 -11.53
C LEU A 88 32.40 -21.25 -12.03
N GLN A 89 32.88 -20.01 -11.99
CA GLN A 89 32.12 -18.86 -12.48
C GLN A 89 31.97 -18.98 -14.00
N VAL A 90 30.75 -18.76 -14.46
CA VAL A 90 30.40 -18.73 -15.89
C VAL A 90 30.21 -17.30 -16.34
N GLU A 91 29.59 -16.47 -15.51
CA GLU A 91 29.22 -15.10 -15.86
C GLU A 91 29.22 -14.20 -14.63
N LEU A 92 29.49 -12.92 -14.86
CA LEU A 92 29.35 -11.86 -13.87
C LEU A 92 28.46 -10.76 -14.44
N ASN A 93 27.30 -10.59 -13.83
CA ASN A 93 26.29 -9.62 -14.24
C ASN A 93 26.38 -8.38 -13.33
N THR A 94 26.67 -7.22 -13.92
CA THR A 94 26.79 -5.93 -13.20
C THR A 94 25.66 -4.96 -13.50
N ILE A 95 24.75 -5.32 -14.41
CA ILE A 95 23.60 -4.51 -14.82
C ILE A 95 22.35 -5.38 -14.86
N ALA A 96 21.22 -4.85 -14.39
CA ALA A 96 19.90 -5.48 -14.44
C ALA A 96 19.90 -6.97 -14.04
N SER A 97 20.59 -7.30 -12.94
CA SER A 97 20.68 -8.68 -12.44
C SER A 97 19.31 -9.17 -11.95
N SER A 98 18.62 -9.92 -12.81
CA SER A 98 17.27 -10.44 -12.59
C SER A 98 17.20 -11.57 -11.52
N MET A 99 15.99 -12.01 -11.22
CA MET A 99 15.59 -13.17 -10.41
C MET A 99 15.78 -12.99 -8.90
N ALA A 100 15.98 -11.77 -8.42
CA ALA A 100 16.13 -11.51 -7.00
C ALA A 100 14.87 -11.89 -6.21
N SER A 101 13.69 -11.40 -6.62
CA SER A 101 12.44 -11.72 -5.94
C SER A 101 11.97 -13.13 -6.27
N HIS A 102 12.14 -13.56 -7.52
CA HIS A 102 11.79 -14.91 -7.94
C HIS A 102 12.57 -15.95 -7.16
N SER A 103 13.87 -15.74 -6.92
CA SER A 103 14.68 -16.68 -6.13
C SER A 103 14.20 -16.79 -4.67
N ALA A 104 13.77 -15.67 -4.06
CA ALA A 104 13.22 -15.67 -2.72
C ALA A 104 11.86 -16.40 -2.67
N ASN A 105 11.01 -16.19 -3.66
CA ASN A 105 9.71 -16.86 -3.79
C ASN A 105 9.85 -18.36 -4.10
N VAL A 106 10.81 -18.76 -4.94
CA VAL A 106 11.13 -20.17 -5.19
C VAL A 106 11.60 -20.86 -3.91
N ARG A 107 12.34 -20.18 -3.04
CA ARG A 107 12.67 -20.73 -1.72
C ARG A 107 11.42 -20.96 -0.88
N LYS A 108 10.47 -20.01 -0.83
CA LYS A 108 9.19 -20.16 -0.11
C LYS A 108 8.40 -21.35 -0.65
N LEU A 109 8.33 -21.50 -1.97
CA LEU A 109 7.70 -22.64 -2.64
C LEU A 109 8.36 -23.97 -2.22
N HIS A 110 9.70 -24.06 -2.27
CA HIS A 110 10.42 -25.27 -1.86
C HIS A 110 10.21 -25.56 -0.37
N ASN A 111 10.17 -24.55 0.49
CA ASN A 111 9.87 -24.71 1.91
C ASN A 111 8.46 -25.31 2.11
N TYR A 112 7.46 -24.79 1.39
CA TYR A 112 6.10 -25.31 1.42
C TYR A 112 6.04 -26.78 0.96
N VAL A 113 6.59 -27.08 -0.22
CA VAL A 113 6.56 -28.42 -0.81
C VAL A 113 7.28 -29.42 0.11
N LEU A 114 8.49 -29.10 0.57
CA LEU A 114 9.27 -29.99 1.42
C LEU A 114 8.67 -30.14 2.83
N GLY A 115 8.11 -29.07 3.41
CA GLY A 115 7.44 -29.15 4.71
C GLY A 115 6.17 -29.99 4.66
N ARG A 116 5.38 -29.85 3.59
CA ARG A 116 4.13 -30.58 3.39
C ARG A 116 4.34 -32.06 3.10
N TYR A 117 5.26 -32.39 2.20
CA TYR A 117 5.41 -33.77 1.70
C TYR A 117 6.62 -34.51 2.30
N GLY A 118 7.67 -33.79 2.70
CA GLY A 118 8.90 -34.41 3.23
C GLY A 118 8.73 -35.00 4.63
N SER A 119 7.75 -34.52 5.40
CA SER A 119 7.42 -35.00 6.76
C SER A 119 6.51 -36.23 6.78
N GLN A 120 5.93 -36.61 5.65
CA GLN A 120 4.94 -37.69 5.58
C GLN A 120 5.61 -39.07 5.69
N SER A 121 4.89 -40.02 6.28
CA SER A 121 5.29 -41.42 6.37
C SER A 121 4.76 -42.25 5.19
N ASP A 122 4.30 -41.62 4.12
CA ASP A 122 3.80 -42.26 2.90
C ASP A 122 4.95 -42.52 1.90
N ASP A 123 4.62 -43.01 0.70
CA ASP A 123 5.62 -43.28 -0.34
C ASP A 123 6.32 -42.02 -0.84
N VAL A 124 5.63 -40.88 -0.83
CA VAL A 124 6.18 -39.59 -1.26
C VAL A 124 7.24 -39.13 -0.25
N GLY A 125 6.91 -39.10 1.04
CA GLY A 125 7.84 -38.71 2.09
C GLY A 125 9.06 -39.64 2.18
N ARG A 126 8.86 -40.96 2.00
CA ARG A 126 9.98 -41.93 1.89
C ARG A 126 10.87 -41.65 0.69
N SER A 127 10.29 -41.33 -0.47
CA SER A 127 11.03 -41.02 -1.68
C SER A 127 11.85 -39.73 -1.55
N LEU A 128 11.31 -38.71 -0.89
CA LEU A 128 12.01 -37.45 -0.61
C LEU A 128 13.19 -37.66 0.33
N GLN A 129 13.02 -38.44 1.40
CA GLN A 129 14.10 -38.80 2.32
C GLN A 129 15.21 -39.58 1.61
N ALA A 130 14.86 -40.55 0.78
CA ALA A 130 15.82 -41.31 -0.02
C ALA A 130 16.55 -40.43 -1.04
N HIS A 131 15.84 -39.48 -1.67
CA HIS A 131 16.42 -38.58 -2.66
C HIS A 131 17.45 -37.62 -2.04
N PHE A 132 17.12 -36.99 -0.91
CA PHE A 132 18.00 -36.01 -0.24
C PHE A 132 19.01 -36.65 0.72
N GLY A 133 18.80 -37.89 1.15
CA GLY A 133 19.71 -38.60 2.05
C GLY A 133 19.74 -38.03 3.48
N VAL A 134 18.66 -37.37 3.91
CA VAL A 134 18.51 -36.81 5.26
C VAL A 134 17.15 -37.22 5.86
N PRO A 135 17.04 -37.28 7.21
CA PRO A 135 15.75 -37.56 7.86
C PRO A 135 14.68 -36.52 7.48
N SER A 136 13.41 -36.94 7.45
CA SER A 136 12.27 -36.08 7.11
C SER A 136 12.23 -34.78 7.90
N THR A 137 12.56 -34.85 9.20
CA THR A 137 12.58 -33.70 10.11
C THR A 137 13.66 -32.66 9.77
N GLN A 138 14.65 -33.01 8.94
CA GLN A 138 15.78 -32.13 8.61
C GLN A 138 15.75 -31.64 7.16
N ILE A 139 14.84 -32.12 6.31
CA ILE A 139 14.84 -31.81 4.88
C ILE A 139 14.69 -30.29 4.66
N VAL A 140 13.79 -29.64 5.38
CA VAL A 140 13.53 -28.20 5.27
C VAL A 140 14.73 -27.38 5.75
N ASP A 141 15.37 -27.80 6.84
CA ASP A 141 16.55 -27.13 7.44
C ASP A 141 17.77 -27.11 6.50
N ARG A 142 17.76 -27.89 5.42
CA ARG A 142 18.83 -27.89 4.42
C ARG A 142 18.64 -26.83 3.33
N LEU A 143 17.49 -26.17 3.25
CA LEU A 143 17.30 -25.04 2.34
C LEU A 143 18.14 -23.85 2.82
N PRO A 144 18.98 -23.25 1.96
CA PRO A 144 19.70 -22.04 2.32
C PRO A 144 18.72 -20.88 2.53
N GLU A 145 19.09 -19.96 3.42
CA GLU A 145 18.39 -18.68 3.52
C GLU A 145 18.56 -17.89 2.22
N ASN A 146 17.53 -17.14 1.86
CA ASN A 146 17.58 -16.20 0.75
C ASN A 146 17.10 -14.84 1.24
N VAL A 147 18.03 -13.90 1.32
CA VAL A 147 17.81 -12.54 1.83
C VAL A 147 17.75 -11.49 0.71
N ALA A 148 17.67 -11.91 -0.56
CA ALA A 148 17.71 -10.99 -1.70
C ALA A 148 16.61 -9.92 -1.63
N LEU A 149 15.37 -10.32 -1.32
CA LEU A 149 14.23 -9.42 -1.16
C LEU A 149 14.33 -8.47 0.03
N LYS A 150 15.31 -8.65 0.91
CA LYS A 150 15.55 -7.79 2.06
C LYS A 150 16.76 -6.89 1.85
N GLU A 151 17.88 -7.49 1.46
CA GLU A 151 19.16 -6.78 1.39
C GLU A 151 19.30 -5.91 0.13
N ILE A 152 18.66 -6.26 -0.99
CA ILE A 152 18.68 -5.40 -2.19
C ILE A 152 17.88 -4.11 -1.98
N PRO A 153 16.62 -4.16 -1.49
CA PRO A 153 15.90 -2.93 -1.11
C PRO A 153 16.67 -2.08 -0.09
N ARG A 154 17.29 -2.71 0.91
CA ARG A 154 18.15 -2.02 1.88
C ARG A 154 19.35 -1.32 1.24
N ALA A 155 19.93 -1.92 0.20
CA ALA A 155 21.01 -1.30 -0.55
C ALA A 155 20.52 -0.08 -1.35
N PHE A 156 19.34 -0.15 -1.98
CA PHE A 156 18.72 1.00 -2.65
C PHE A 156 18.52 2.18 -1.70
N ALA A 157 17.94 1.93 -0.53
CA ALA A 157 17.69 3.00 0.42
C ALA A 157 18.95 3.54 1.09
N LYS A 158 19.96 2.70 1.36
CA LYS A 158 21.26 3.21 1.81
C LYS A 158 21.90 4.13 0.77
N ALA A 159 21.77 3.81 -0.51
CA ALA A 159 22.24 4.68 -1.59
C ALA A 159 21.43 5.98 -1.67
N HIS A 160 20.11 5.91 -1.50
CA HIS A 160 19.24 7.09 -1.42
C HIS A 160 19.59 7.99 -0.22
N ALA A 161 19.74 7.43 0.97
CA ALA A 161 20.14 8.17 2.16
C ALA A 161 21.53 8.80 1.97
N ALA A 162 22.48 8.06 1.37
CA ALA A 162 23.80 8.59 1.05
C ALA A 162 23.75 9.73 0.04
N HIS A 163 22.81 9.71 -0.92
CA HIS A 163 22.59 10.79 -1.87
C HIS A 163 22.23 12.11 -1.18
N GLY A 164 21.54 12.06 -0.03
CA GLY A 164 21.37 13.20 0.87
C GLY A 164 20.35 14.25 0.43
N VAL A 165 19.58 13.97 -0.62
CA VAL A 165 18.47 14.83 -1.09
C VAL A 165 17.16 14.24 -0.58
N LYS A 166 16.52 14.96 0.35
CA LYS A 166 15.35 14.48 1.11
C LYS A 166 14.19 14.00 0.22
N ASP A 167 13.96 14.71 -0.88
CA ASP A 167 12.83 14.45 -1.80
C ASP A 167 13.26 13.74 -3.10
N ALA A 168 14.45 13.12 -3.10
CA ALA A 168 14.90 12.34 -4.25
C ALA A 168 14.13 11.03 -4.37
N PHE A 169 14.10 10.48 -5.58
CA PHE A 169 13.43 9.23 -5.90
C PHE A 169 14.44 8.15 -6.27
N VAL A 170 14.10 6.89 -6.00
CA VAL A 170 14.77 5.76 -6.63
C VAL A 170 14.10 5.53 -7.99
N LEU A 171 14.85 5.75 -9.07
CA LEU A 171 14.38 5.56 -10.43
C LEU A 171 14.68 4.14 -10.91
N PHE A 172 13.63 3.39 -11.25
CA PHE A 172 13.75 2.13 -11.97
C PHE A 172 13.64 2.40 -13.48
N VAL A 173 14.67 2.03 -14.23
CA VAL A 173 14.70 2.15 -15.69
C VAL A 173 14.34 0.78 -16.28
N VAL A 174 13.18 0.70 -16.94
CA VAL A 174 12.61 -0.56 -17.45
C VAL A 174 12.53 -0.55 -18.98
N GLN A 175 12.49 -1.74 -19.58
CA GLN A 175 12.28 -1.90 -21.01
C GLN A 175 10.80 -1.74 -21.37
N ASP A 176 10.53 -1.34 -22.61
CA ASP A 176 9.21 -1.53 -23.22
C ASP A 176 8.85 -3.03 -23.21
N ASP A 177 7.58 -3.37 -22.96
CA ASP A 177 7.07 -4.75 -22.91
C ASP A 177 7.78 -5.67 -21.88
N GLU A 178 8.15 -5.13 -20.72
CA GLU A 178 8.82 -5.85 -19.63
C GLU A 178 7.95 -6.99 -19.05
N ARG A 179 8.29 -8.23 -19.41
CA ARG A 179 7.60 -9.44 -18.92
C ARG A 179 8.05 -9.89 -17.53
N ASN A 180 9.24 -9.50 -17.11
CA ASN A 180 9.80 -9.82 -15.79
C ASN A 180 9.50 -8.72 -14.76
N PHE A 181 8.41 -7.96 -14.96
CA PHE A 181 8.00 -6.88 -14.07
C PHE A 181 7.82 -7.35 -12.63
N ALA A 182 7.37 -8.59 -12.41
CA ALA A 182 7.19 -9.15 -11.08
C ALA A 182 8.50 -9.19 -10.27
N ASP A 183 9.65 -9.42 -10.92
CA ASP A 183 10.93 -9.41 -10.21
C ASP A 183 11.23 -8.03 -9.61
N GLN A 184 10.86 -6.99 -10.35
CA GLN A 184 11.09 -5.58 -10.03
C GLN A 184 10.05 -5.09 -9.01
N ARG A 185 8.77 -5.42 -9.21
CA ARG A 185 7.66 -4.99 -8.34
C ARG A 185 7.83 -5.49 -6.91
N PHE A 186 8.23 -6.74 -6.71
CA PHE A 186 8.47 -7.23 -5.35
C PHE A 186 9.66 -6.55 -4.67
N LEU A 187 10.68 -6.10 -5.43
CA LEU A 187 11.76 -5.28 -4.87
C LEU A 187 11.30 -3.86 -4.54
N GLU A 188 10.42 -3.29 -5.37
CA GLU A 188 9.78 -1.99 -5.13
C GLU A 188 8.90 -2.04 -3.87
N TYR A 189 8.05 -3.05 -3.73
CA TYR A 189 7.17 -3.22 -2.56
C TYR A 189 7.99 -3.45 -1.30
N ALA A 190 9.02 -4.30 -1.36
CA ALA A 190 9.91 -4.50 -0.21
C ALA A 190 10.68 -3.23 0.14
N LEU A 191 11.10 -2.42 -0.84
CA LEU A 191 11.67 -1.10 -0.60
C LEU A 191 10.64 -0.18 0.05
N TRP A 192 9.41 -0.19 -0.43
CA TRP A 192 8.33 0.63 0.12
C TRP A 192 7.99 0.24 1.56
N GLU A 193 7.80 -1.05 1.86
CA GLU A 193 7.42 -1.54 3.19
C GLU A 193 8.53 -1.32 4.22
N ASP A 194 9.76 -1.78 3.93
CA ASP A 194 10.89 -1.63 4.86
C ASP A 194 11.31 -0.16 5.05
N PHE A 195 11.14 0.68 4.01
CA PHE A 195 11.51 2.10 4.06
C PHE A 195 10.37 3.06 4.36
N ARG A 196 9.10 2.68 4.27
CA ARG A 196 8.02 3.41 4.95
C ARG A 196 8.19 3.28 6.45
N ASN A 197 8.47 2.07 6.94
CA ASN A 197 8.72 1.85 8.38
C ASN A 197 9.97 2.59 8.91
N SER A 198 10.88 3.04 8.04
CA SER A 198 12.10 3.79 8.45
C SER A 198 12.21 5.24 7.93
N CYS A 199 11.44 5.64 6.90
CA CYS A 199 11.42 7.00 6.33
C CYS A 199 10.06 7.72 6.50
N THR A 200 8.96 7.02 6.78
CA THR A 200 7.91 7.63 7.61
C THR A 200 8.23 7.29 9.06
N ALA A 201 9.08 8.10 9.69
CA ALA A 201 8.85 8.35 11.10
C ALA A 201 7.51 9.10 11.20
N ARG A 202 6.38 8.38 11.10
CA ARG A 202 5.32 8.68 12.03
C ARG A 202 5.96 8.36 13.36
N ALA A 203 5.97 9.32 14.29
CA ALA A 203 6.24 8.97 15.67
C ALA A 203 5.38 7.73 15.97
N ALA A 204 5.99 6.60 16.35
CA ALA A 204 5.27 5.42 16.77
C ALA A 204 4.50 5.79 18.04
N VAL A 205 3.28 6.31 17.88
CA VAL A 205 2.42 6.79 18.97
C VAL A 205 1.33 5.75 19.18
N GLY A 206 1.27 5.15 20.36
CA GLY A 206 0.20 4.24 20.74
C GLY A 206 -0.83 4.92 21.64
N ILE A 207 -2.10 4.52 21.52
CA ILE A 207 -3.16 4.88 22.46
C ILE A 207 -3.37 3.69 23.40
N PHE A 208 -3.19 3.89 24.70
CA PHE A 208 -3.38 2.88 25.72
C PHE A 208 -4.45 3.34 26.70
N TYR A 209 -5.38 2.48 27.04
CA TYR A 209 -6.41 2.79 28.03
C TYR A 209 -6.57 1.64 29.01
N ALA A 210 -7.17 1.89 30.15
CA ALA A 210 -7.74 0.83 30.97
C ALA A 210 -9.12 1.31 31.44
N THR A 211 -10.10 0.43 31.55
CA THR A 211 -11.50 0.81 31.79
C THR A 211 -12.18 -0.14 32.78
N GLN A 212 -13.19 0.36 33.51
CA GLN A 212 -14.05 -0.46 34.38
C GLN A 212 -15.44 -0.67 33.77
N THR A 213 -16.03 0.40 33.24
CA THR A 213 -17.41 0.44 32.75
C THR A 213 -17.53 0.63 31.24
N GLY A 214 -16.42 0.84 30.54
CA GLY A 214 -16.38 1.03 29.08
C GLY A 214 -16.19 2.49 28.63
N ASN A 215 -16.50 3.50 29.46
CA ASN A 215 -16.45 4.92 29.04
C ASN A 215 -15.05 5.33 28.52
N THR A 216 -13.97 4.91 29.20
CA THR A 216 -12.59 5.21 28.76
C THR A 216 -12.21 4.50 27.46
N GLU A 217 -12.74 3.31 27.21
CA GLU A 217 -12.55 2.57 25.94
C GLU A 217 -13.30 3.24 24.79
N THR A 218 -14.53 3.71 25.03
CA THR A 218 -15.30 4.48 24.05
C THR A 218 -14.56 5.74 23.63
N VAL A 219 -14.03 6.49 24.60
CA VAL A 219 -13.20 7.67 24.33
C VAL A 219 -11.91 7.31 23.59
N ALA A 220 -11.24 6.22 23.99
CA ALA A 220 -10.02 5.76 23.31
C ALA A 220 -10.28 5.41 21.84
N SER A 221 -11.43 4.80 21.55
CA SER A 221 -11.87 4.46 20.19
C SER A 221 -12.13 5.71 19.35
N LYS A 222 -12.80 6.72 19.92
CA LYS A 222 -13.00 8.03 19.27
C LYS A 222 -11.67 8.75 19.01
N LEU A 223 -10.72 8.68 19.95
CA LEU A 223 -9.36 9.21 19.76
C LEU A 223 -8.59 8.45 18.67
N ALA A 224 -8.71 7.13 18.60
CA ALA A 224 -8.12 6.31 17.55
C ALA A 224 -8.64 6.74 16.17
N GLU A 225 -9.97 6.92 16.02
CA GLU A 225 -10.59 7.42 14.79
C GLU A 225 -10.09 8.83 14.43
N ALA A 226 -10.09 9.76 15.39
CA ALA A 226 -9.69 11.15 15.15
C ALA A 226 -8.20 11.33 14.81
N THR A 227 -7.35 10.38 15.24
CA THR A 227 -5.89 10.44 15.05
C THR A 227 -5.37 9.50 13.96
N GLY A 228 -6.14 8.46 13.62
CA GLY A 228 -5.71 7.34 12.77
C GLY A 228 -4.67 6.44 13.43
N LEU A 229 -4.65 6.38 14.76
CA LEU A 229 -3.79 5.51 15.57
C LEU A 229 -4.56 4.29 16.07
N GLU A 230 -3.87 3.24 16.53
CA GLU A 230 -4.49 2.10 17.18
C GLU A 230 -4.60 2.32 18.69
N ALA A 231 -5.74 1.93 19.26
CA ALA A 231 -6.00 1.91 20.69
C ALA A 231 -6.03 0.48 21.22
N SER A 232 -5.41 0.25 22.39
CA SER A 232 -5.42 -1.03 23.08
C SER A 232 -5.62 -0.88 24.59
N ASP A 233 -6.22 -1.89 25.21
CA ASP A 233 -6.22 -2.03 26.67
C ASP A 233 -4.78 -2.19 27.17
N TYR A 234 -4.45 -1.57 28.30
CA TYR A 234 -3.12 -1.59 28.87
C TYR A 234 -2.97 -2.79 29.81
N ASP A 235 -2.08 -3.72 29.45
CA ASP A 235 -1.76 -4.92 30.22
C ASP A 235 -0.25 -5.01 30.57
N GLY A 236 0.43 -3.86 30.62
CA GLY A 236 1.84 -3.77 31.01
C GLY A 236 2.81 -3.73 29.83
N GLU A 237 2.39 -3.16 28.71
CA GLU A 237 3.20 -2.97 27.51
C GLU A 237 4.44 -2.09 27.77
N ASP A 238 5.54 -2.40 27.07
CA ASP A 238 6.75 -1.58 27.09
C ASP A 238 6.64 -0.42 26.08
N PHE A 239 6.89 0.80 26.54
CA PHE A 239 6.84 2.01 25.72
C PHE A 239 8.18 2.36 25.04
N SER A 240 9.23 1.56 25.23
CA SER A 240 10.59 1.86 24.74
C SER A 240 10.68 2.07 23.22
N GLU A 241 9.95 1.25 22.46
CA GLU A 241 9.87 1.26 20.99
C GLU A 241 8.91 2.34 20.43
N LEU A 242 8.13 3.02 21.29
CA LEU A 242 7.20 4.07 20.88
C LEU A 242 7.85 5.44 20.95
N ASP A 243 7.60 6.32 19.99
CA ASP A 243 8.05 7.71 20.03
C ASP A 243 7.15 8.61 20.89
N GLY A 244 5.90 8.19 21.12
CA GLY A 244 4.99 8.86 22.04
C GLY A 244 3.85 7.98 22.53
N VAL A 245 3.12 8.45 23.53
CA VAL A 245 2.03 7.70 24.19
C VAL A 245 0.84 8.61 24.44
N ILE A 246 -0.36 8.12 24.17
CA ILE A 246 -1.62 8.70 24.65
C ILE A 246 -2.20 7.70 25.66
N ALA A 247 -2.28 8.05 26.94
CA ALA A 247 -2.72 7.13 27.99
C ALA A 247 -4.04 7.58 28.65
N GLY A 248 -4.99 6.66 28.80
CA GLY A 248 -6.35 6.93 29.26
C GLY A 248 -6.76 6.17 30.51
N CYS A 249 -7.35 6.84 31.50
CA CYS A 249 -7.86 6.19 32.71
C CYS A 249 -9.22 6.74 33.17
N PRO A 250 -10.08 5.92 33.81
CA PRO A 250 -11.24 6.42 34.52
C PRO A 250 -10.84 7.04 35.86
N THR A 251 -11.81 7.65 36.53
CA THR A 251 -11.77 7.94 37.97
C THR A 251 -12.87 7.15 38.66
N TRP A 252 -12.49 6.28 39.59
CA TRP A 252 -13.41 5.37 40.27
C TRP A 252 -13.31 5.42 41.79
N ASN A 253 -12.10 5.38 42.34
CA ASN A 253 -11.87 5.40 43.78
C ASN A 253 -11.89 6.84 44.33
N THR A 254 -13.04 7.51 44.13
CA THR A 254 -13.33 8.89 44.51
C THR A 254 -12.96 9.16 45.98
N GLY A 255 -12.18 10.22 46.22
CA GLY A 255 -11.74 10.63 47.55
C GLY A 255 -10.52 9.86 48.09
N ALA A 256 -9.97 8.90 47.33
CA ALA A 256 -8.74 8.22 47.70
C ALA A 256 -7.49 9.08 47.43
N ASP A 257 -6.44 8.84 48.21
CA ASP A 257 -5.16 9.53 48.04
C ASP A 257 -4.32 8.92 46.92
N GLU A 258 -4.47 7.64 46.62
CA GLU A 258 -3.75 6.91 45.56
C GLU A 258 -4.66 5.82 44.96
N TYR A 259 -4.30 5.31 43.78
CA TYR A 259 -5.00 4.22 43.06
C TYR A 259 -6.45 4.60 42.72
N ARG A 260 -6.59 5.74 42.02
CA ARG A 260 -7.88 6.37 41.75
C ARG A 260 -8.57 5.84 40.52
N SER A 261 -7.85 5.17 39.62
CA SER A 261 -8.46 4.58 38.43
C SER A 261 -9.26 3.32 38.75
N GLY A 262 -8.83 2.54 39.75
CA GLY A 262 -9.35 1.21 40.03
C GLY A 262 -9.03 0.21 38.93
N THR A 263 -8.10 0.49 38.01
CA THR A 263 -7.80 -0.31 36.81
C THR A 263 -6.37 -0.85 36.83
N THR A 264 -5.96 -1.57 35.79
CA THR A 264 -4.58 -2.05 35.58
C THR A 264 -3.55 -0.93 35.74
N TRP A 265 -3.88 0.33 35.44
CA TRP A 265 -2.95 1.45 35.70
C TRP A 265 -2.45 1.48 37.14
N ASP A 266 -3.32 1.24 38.12
CA ASP A 266 -2.98 1.29 39.55
C ASP A 266 -1.87 0.28 39.92
N ASP A 267 -1.84 -0.87 39.25
CA ASP A 267 -0.82 -1.91 39.46
C ASP A 267 0.55 -1.55 38.83
N TYR A 268 0.56 -0.63 37.86
CA TYR A 268 1.76 -0.29 37.07
C TYR A 268 2.26 1.14 37.29
N LEU A 269 1.56 2.01 38.05
CA LEU A 269 2.00 3.38 38.31
C LEU A 269 3.45 3.46 38.81
N ASP A 270 3.86 2.57 39.71
CA ASP A 270 5.23 2.54 40.23
C ASP A 270 6.23 1.99 39.20
N THR A 271 5.84 0.99 38.42
CA THR A 271 6.64 0.45 37.32
C THR A 271 6.93 1.51 36.25
N ILE A 272 5.92 2.30 35.88
CA ILE A 272 6.04 3.37 34.87
C ILE A 272 7.07 4.41 35.33
N LYS A 273 7.08 4.79 36.62
CA LYS A 273 8.04 5.75 37.19
C LYS A 273 9.51 5.29 37.03
N GLU A 274 9.75 3.99 36.89
CA GLU A 274 11.09 3.41 36.72
C GLU A 274 11.56 3.35 35.26
N TYR A 275 10.68 3.59 34.28
CA TYR A 275 11.05 3.61 32.86
C TYR A 275 11.95 4.81 32.49
N ASP A 276 12.81 4.65 31.48
CA ASP A 276 13.59 5.75 30.90
C ASP A 276 12.84 6.36 29.70
N LEU A 277 11.89 7.25 29.98
CA LEU A 277 11.06 7.91 28.97
C LEU A 277 11.61 9.26 28.52
N LYS A 278 12.91 9.52 28.75
CA LYS A 278 13.55 10.78 28.35
C LYS A 278 13.46 11.01 26.85
N GLY A 279 12.87 12.14 26.47
CA GLY A 279 12.68 12.51 25.08
C GLY A 279 11.41 11.95 24.44
N LYS A 280 10.68 11.06 25.12
CA LYS A 280 9.34 10.63 24.70
C LYS A 280 8.31 11.70 25.02
N VAL A 281 7.32 11.86 24.16
CA VAL A 281 6.21 12.82 24.36
C VAL A 281 4.98 12.04 24.78
N VAL A 282 4.32 12.46 25.86
CA VAL A 282 3.15 11.75 26.41
C VAL A 282 2.00 12.73 26.62
N ALA A 283 0.80 12.30 26.24
CA ALA A 283 -0.46 12.97 26.56
C ALA A 283 -1.35 12.01 27.37
N VAL A 284 -2.18 12.55 28.25
CA VAL A 284 -3.12 11.75 29.04
C VAL A 284 -4.55 12.25 28.88
N PHE A 285 -5.52 11.35 28.91
CA PHE A 285 -6.95 11.66 28.97
C PHE A 285 -7.62 10.88 30.11
N GLY A 286 -8.75 11.36 30.60
CA GLY A 286 -9.47 10.63 31.63
C GLY A 286 -10.95 10.89 31.66
N CYS A 287 -11.68 9.90 32.16
CA CYS A 287 -13.13 9.92 32.25
C CYS A 287 -13.56 10.06 33.72
N GLY A 288 -14.51 10.94 33.98
CA GLY A 288 -15.12 11.12 35.30
C GLY A 288 -16.53 11.69 35.19
N ASP A 289 -17.24 11.75 36.30
CA ASP A 289 -18.62 12.26 36.37
C ASP A 289 -18.63 13.56 37.18
N SER A 290 -18.81 14.67 36.47
CA SER A 290 -18.76 16.04 36.99
C SER A 290 -19.98 16.42 37.83
N GLN A 291 -21.04 15.61 37.84
CA GLN A 291 -22.26 15.89 38.60
C GLN A 291 -22.35 15.06 39.87
N SER A 292 -22.25 13.73 39.77
CA SER A 292 -22.35 12.83 40.92
C SER A 292 -21.08 12.83 41.77
N TYR A 293 -19.92 13.07 41.13
CA TYR A 293 -18.60 13.07 41.77
C TYR A 293 -17.83 14.36 41.49
N ALA A 294 -18.57 15.48 41.49
CA ALA A 294 -18.07 16.82 41.16
C ALA A 294 -16.79 17.22 41.91
N ASP A 295 -16.61 16.78 43.17
CA ASP A 295 -15.45 17.12 44.01
C ASP A 295 -14.19 16.25 43.72
N ASN A 296 -14.25 15.33 42.77
CA ASN A 296 -13.13 14.45 42.39
C ASN A 296 -13.09 14.24 40.87
N PHE A 297 -13.51 15.25 40.11
CA PHE A 297 -13.74 15.12 38.68
C PHE A 297 -12.43 14.81 37.95
N CYS A 298 -12.37 13.66 37.27
CA CYS A 298 -11.19 13.18 36.53
C CYS A 298 -9.89 13.11 37.36
N ASP A 299 -9.93 12.85 38.67
CA ASP A 299 -8.75 12.79 39.54
C ASP A 299 -7.69 11.75 39.13
N GLY A 300 -8.07 10.69 38.40
CA GLY A 300 -7.13 9.67 37.92
C GLY A 300 -6.08 10.20 36.93
N LEU A 301 -6.40 11.29 36.20
CA LEU A 301 -5.47 11.95 35.27
C LEU A 301 -4.17 12.39 35.95
N GLU A 302 -4.24 12.85 37.20
CA GLU A 302 -3.09 13.32 37.96
C GLU A 302 -2.05 12.23 38.20
N GLU A 303 -2.49 11.03 38.58
CA GLU A 303 -1.60 9.92 38.89
C GLU A 303 -0.87 9.42 37.63
N LEU A 304 -1.63 9.26 36.54
CA LEU A 304 -1.08 8.84 35.26
C LEU A 304 -0.09 9.88 34.71
N HIS A 305 -0.47 11.16 34.73
CA HIS A 305 0.42 12.26 34.35
C HIS A 305 1.72 12.25 35.17
N ASN A 306 1.61 12.13 36.49
CA ASN A 306 2.76 12.21 37.40
C ASN A 306 3.68 11.01 37.30
N ALA A 307 3.14 9.81 37.04
CA ALA A 307 3.94 8.61 36.79
C ALA A 307 4.81 8.78 35.53
N PHE A 308 4.20 9.16 34.39
CA PHE A 308 4.93 9.40 33.14
C PHE A 308 5.94 10.56 33.27
N GLN A 309 5.57 11.64 33.98
CA GLN A 309 6.47 12.76 34.22
C GLN A 309 7.68 12.35 35.08
N ALA A 310 7.49 11.53 36.11
CA ALA A 310 8.58 11.04 36.96
C ALA A 310 9.57 10.16 36.20
N ALA A 311 9.08 9.41 35.19
CA ALA A 311 9.90 8.62 34.26
C ALA A 311 10.70 9.48 33.24
N GLY A 312 10.53 10.81 33.27
CA GLY A 312 11.25 11.74 32.40
C GLY A 312 10.56 12.06 31.07
N ALA A 313 9.30 11.65 30.89
CA ALA A 313 8.52 11.98 29.70
C ALA A 313 8.21 13.48 29.60
N LYS A 314 8.11 13.98 28.37
CA LYS A 314 7.64 15.34 28.07
C LYS A 314 6.11 15.33 27.95
N MET A 315 5.44 15.79 29.01
CA MET A 315 3.98 15.86 29.05
C MET A 315 3.42 16.98 28.17
N VAL A 316 2.34 16.69 27.43
CA VAL A 316 1.59 17.63 26.56
C VAL A 316 0.08 17.36 26.68
N GLY A 317 -0.75 18.23 26.08
CA GLY A 317 -2.21 18.05 26.06
C GLY A 317 -2.97 18.67 27.24
N TYR A 318 -2.42 19.71 27.87
CA TYR A 318 -3.11 20.43 28.96
C TYR A 318 -4.35 21.17 28.46
N VAL A 319 -5.49 20.99 29.12
CA VAL A 319 -6.77 21.61 28.76
C VAL A 319 -7.15 22.71 29.75
N ASP A 320 -7.65 23.84 29.26
CA ASP A 320 -8.09 24.96 30.10
C ASP A 320 -9.35 24.58 30.89
N GLU A 321 -9.36 24.85 32.20
CA GLU A 321 -10.47 24.43 33.06
C GLU A 321 -11.74 25.27 32.87
N SER A 322 -11.63 26.47 32.28
CA SER A 322 -12.73 27.45 32.24
C SER A 322 -13.95 27.01 31.43
N GLY A 323 -13.81 25.97 30.61
CA GLY A 323 -14.89 25.34 29.86
C GLY A 323 -15.65 24.24 30.62
N TYR A 324 -15.28 23.94 31.88
CA TYR A 324 -15.84 22.83 32.65
C TYR A 324 -16.61 23.31 33.87
N SER A 325 -17.65 22.57 34.24
CA SER A 325 -18.42 22.80 35.47
C SER A 325 -18.24 21.60 36.41
N TYR A 326 -17.46 21.78 37.47
CA TYR A 326 -17.17 20.73 38.46
C TYR A 326 -16.91 21.38 39.83
N GLY A 327 -16.81 20.57 40.90
CA GLY A 327 -16.56 21.03 42.27
C GLY A 327 -15.06 21.20 42.53
N GLU A 328 -14.33 20.08 42.51
CA GLU A 328 -12.88 20.00 42.74
C GLU A 328 -12.27 18.91 41.84
N SER A 329 -10.99 19.07 41.51
CA SER A 329 -10.21 18.08 40.75
C SER A 329 -8.73 18.18 41.12
N LYS A 330 -8.13 17.06 41.49
CA LYS A 330 -6.68 16.93 41.71
C LYS A 330 -5.89 17.07 40.41
N SER A 331 -6.57 16.87 39.28
CA SER A 331 -5.99 16.93 37.95
C SER A 331 -5.85 18.34 37.42
N VAL A 332 -6.17 19.37 38.21
CA VAL A 332 -6.04 20.78 37.82
C VAL A 332 -4.84 21.44 38.50
N LYS A 333 -3.99 22.06 37.68
CA LYS A 333 -2.83 22.82 38.13
C LYS A 333 -2.67 24.08 37.29
N ASP A 334 -2.50 25.22 37.96
CA ASP A 334 -2.34 26.53 37.31
C ASP A 334 -3.46 26.87 36.31
N GLY A 335 -4.70 26.50 36.65
CA GLY A 335 -5.90 26.74 35.86
C GLY A 335 -6.08 25.82 34.65
N LYS A 336 -5.37 24.68 34.61
CA LYS A 336 -5.45 23.72 33.52
C LYS A 336 -5.50 22.29 34.03
N PHE A 337 -6.31 21.47 33.39
CA PHE A 337 -6.23 20.03 33.53
C PHE A 337 -4.88 19.51 33.00
N LEU A 338 -4.32 18.51 33.69
CA LEU A 338 -3.07 17.83 33.34
C LEU A 338 -3.18 16.98 32.06
N GLY A 339 -4.39 16.83 31.51
CA GLY A 339 -4.75 16.08 30.31
C GLY A 339 -6.12 16.50 29.79
N LEU A 340 -6.73 15.67 28.93
CA LEU A 340 -8.11 15.85 28.46
C LEU A 340 -9.12 15.20 29.43
N PRO A 341 -9.90 15.97 30.21
CA PRO A 341 -11.01 15.42 30.99
C PRO A 341 -12.28 15.27 30.14
N LEU A 342 -12.98 14.16 30.31
CA LEU A 342 -14.22 13.83 29.60
C LEU A 342 -15.25 13.25 30.56
N ASP A 343 -16.53 13.49 30.25
CA ASP A 343 -17.68 13.06 31.06
C ASP A 343 -18.72 12.43 30.14
N GLU A 344 -18.60 11.12 29.91
CA GLU A 344 -19.54 10.36 29.09
C GLU A 344 -20.88 10.10 29.79
N ASP A 345 -21.01 10.48 31.07
CA ASP A 345 -22.25 10.29 31.84
C ASP A 345 -23.16 11.53 31.79
N ASN A 346 -22.57 12.73 31.66
CA ASN A 346 -23.30 14.00 31.72
C ASN A 346 -23.04 14.98 30.57
N GLU A 347 -21.91 14.87 29.87
CA GLU A 347 -21.48 15.78 28.80
C GLU A 347 -21.01 15.02 27.55
N ASP A 348 -21.63 13.87 27.27
CA ASP A 348 -21.31 13.00 26.13
C ASP A 348 -21.48 13.74 24.78
N ASP A 349 -22.42 14.70 24.72
CA ASP A 349 -22.66 15.59 23.61
C ASP A 349 -21.50 16.55 23.28
N GLN A 350 -20.59 16.77 24.24
CA GLN A 350 -19.41 17.64 24.07
C GLN A 350 -18.12 16.85 23.76
N THR A 351 -18.13 15.52 23.90
CA THR A 351 -16.92 14.69 23.80
C THR A 351 -16.22 14.79 22.45
N ASP A 352 -16.97 14.72 21.35
CA ASP A 352 -16.38 14.71 20.01
C ASP A 352 -15.69 16.04 19.69
N ASP A 353 -16.31 17.17 20.07
CA ASP A 353 -15.74 18.51 19.92
C ASP A 353 -14.49 18.70 20.79
N ARG A 354 -14.50 18.19 22.03
CA ARG A 354 -13.36 18.22 22.94
C ARG A 354 -12.20 17.37 22.42
N ILE A 355 -12.48 16.18 21.90
CA ILE A 355 -11.50 15.31 21.25
C ILE A 355 -10.90 16.02 20.02
N ALA A 356 -11.73 16.58 19.14
CA ALA A 356 -11.25 17.27 17.94
C ALA A 356 -10.33 18.45 18.27
N ALA A 357 -10.71 19.28 19.25
CA ALA A 357 -9.91 20.41 19.72
C ALA A 357 -8.58 19.95 20.36
N TRP A 358 -8.62 18.88 21.14
CA TRP A 358 -7.43 18.32 21.79
C TRP A 358 -6.47 17.67 20.79
N VAL A 359 -6.98 16.90 19.84
CA VAL A 359 -6.17 16.32 18.75
C VAL A 359 -5.49 17.42 17.94
N GLU A 360 -6.19 18.52 17.63
CA GLU A 360 -5.57 19.68 16.98
C GLU A 360 -4.44 20.30 17.83
N GLN A 361 -4.63 20.40 19.14
CA GLN A 361 -3.59 20.87 20.08
C GLN A 361 -2.34 19.98 20.07
N LEU A 362 -2.51 18.67 19.88
CA LEU A 362 -1.43 17.68 19.87
C LEU A 362 -0.65 17.64 18.54
N LYS A 363 -1.19 18.23 17.46
CA LYS A 363 -0.51 18.32 16.16
C LYS A 363 0.80 19.10 16.27
N GLY A 364 1.86 18.57 15.66
CA GLY A 364 3.21 19.16 15.65
C GLY A 364 3.93 19.10 17.01
N ARG A 365 3.39 18.38 17.99
CA ARG A 365 4.01 18.15 19.31
C ARG A 365 4.14 16.67 19.62
N LEU A 366 3.03 15.94 19.49
CA LEU A 366 2.94 14.49 19.66
C LEU A 366 2.55 13.84 18.31
N LEU A 367 1.63 14.46 17.59
CA LEU A 367 1.16 14.02 16.28
C LEU A 367 1.89 14.83 15.21
N GLU A 368 3.10 14.41 14.79
CA GLU A 368 3.79 15.07 13.69
C GLU A 368 3.02 14.86 12.36
N ARG A 369 2.62 15.95 11.72
CA ARG A 369 2.17 15.97 10.33
C ARG A 369 3.40 16.03 9.43
N SER A 370 3.71 14.95 8.72
CA SER A 370 4.54 15.05 7.51
C SER A 370 3.81 15.94 6.51
N GLN A 371 4.40 17.07 6.14
CA GLN A 371 3.84 18.02 5.17
C GLN A 371 3.51 17.31 3.85
N GLU A 372 2.27 17.48 3.37
CA GLU A 372 1.86 17.19 2.00
C GLU A 372 2.64 18.09 1.03
N VAL A 373 3.18 17.50 -0.04
CA VAL A 373 3.70 18.24 -1.19
C VAL A 373 3.00 17.70 -2.45
N GLU A 374 2.25 18.60 -3.10
CA GLU A 374 1.57 18.43 -4.38
C GLU A 374 2.44 17.74 -5.45
N LEU A 375 1.78 17.01 -6.36
CA LEU A 375 2.38 16.43 -7.56
C LEU A 375 2.96 17.53 -8.46
N VAL A 376 4.22 17.37 -8.90
CA VAL A 376 4.79 18.13 -10.01
C VAL A 376 4.83 17.23 -11.25
N THR A 377 3.87 17.41 -12.15
CA THR A 377 3.75 16.77 -13.47
C THR A 377 4.60 17.47 -14.55
N GLY A 378 5.83 17.87 -14.21
CA GLY A 378 6.58 18.82 -15.03
C GLY A 378 8.02 18.44 -15.34
N LEU A 379 8.32 17.30 -15.96
CA LEU A 379 9.67 16.98 -16.46
C LEU A 379 9.73 16.15 -17.76
N ARG A 380 8.68 16.17 -18.59
CA ARG A 380 8.66 15.48 -19.90
C ARG A 380 9.38 16.26 -21.02
N ASN A 381 9.42 17.59 -20.95
CA ASN A 381 9.78 18.42 -22.11
C ASN A 381 11.29 18.59 -22.39
N GLY A 382 12.18 18.02 -21.57
CA GLY A 382 13.64 18.21 -21.70
C GLY A 382 14.41 17.02 -22.28
N TRP A 383 13.77 15.86 -22.43
CA TRP A 383 14.46 14.61 -22.79
C TRP A 383 14.12 14.06 -24.18
N ASP A 384 13.07 14.58 -24.83
CA ASP A 384 12.70 14.21 -26.21
C ASP A 384 13.72 14.69 -27.26
N GLU A 385 14.62 15.63 -26.91
CA GLU A 385 15.69 16.08 -27.81
C GLU A 385 16.88 15.09 -27.91
N LEU A 386 16.94 14.03 -27.09
CA LEU A 386 18.12 13.16 -26.98
C LEU A 386 17.95 11.69 -27.42
N ASN A 387 16.76 11.17 -27.75
CA ASN A 387 16.64 9.78 -28.23
C ASN A 387 15.54 9.58 -29.28
N GLY A 388 15.96 9.39 -30.54
CA GLY A 388 15.18 8.64 -31.51
C GLY A 388 15.40 7.14 -31.30
N ALA A 389 14.31 6.39 -31.14
CA ALA A 389 14.18 4.94 -30.98
C ALA A 389 14.36 4.38 -29.55
N GLY A 390 13.26 3.87 -28.99
CA GLY A 390 13.17 3.09 -27.74
C GLY A 390 12.48 3.87 -26.62
N GLY A 391 11.24 3.53 -26.31
CA GLY A 391 10.53 4.06 -25.16
C GLY A 391 11.16 3.53 -23.88
N PHE A 392 11.12 4.35 -22.82
CA PHE A 392 11.46 3.94 -21.47
C PHE A 392 10.32 4.40 -20.57
N LEU A 393 9.72 3.48 -19.82
CA LEU A 393 8.76 3.81 -18.78
C LEU A 393 9.51 4.16 -17.49
N VAL A 394 9.10 5.24 -16.82
CA VAL A 394 9.72 5.75 -15.59
C VAL A 394 8.80 5.45 -14.41
N LEU A 395 9.25 4.63 -13.46
CA LEU A 395 8.56 4.37 -12.19
C LEU A 395 9.26 5.10 -11.04
N ILE A 396 8.50 5.93 -10.32
CA ILE A 396 8.96 6.85 -9.27
C ILE A 396 8.38 6.39 -7.93
N CYS A 397 9.24 6.06 -6.96
CA CYS A 397 8.84 5.65 -5.62
C CYS A 397 9.00 6.82 -4.62
N ARG A 398 7.91 7.32 -4.01
CA ARG A 398 7.86 8.45 -3.04
C ARG A 398 7.94 7.96 -1.58
N SER A 399 8.75 8.55 -0.70
CA SER A 399 8.54 8.39 0.76
C SER A 399 7.52 9.41 1.27
N GLY A 400 6.24 9.05 1.31
CA GLY A 400 5.11 9.83 1.85
C GLY A 400 3.85 8.96 1.92
N PRO A 401 2.82 9.33 2.73
CA PRO A 401 1.66 8.46 2.88
C PRO A 401 0.91 8.37 1.56
N MET A 402 0.76 7.15 1.06
CA MET A 402 -0.32 6.80 0.15
C MET A 402 -1.32 5.97 0.96
N ASN A 403 -2.58 6.40 0.96
CA ASN A 403 -3.63 5.43 0.65
C ASN A 403 -3.25 4.82 -0.69
N SER A 404 -3.10 3.50 -0.70
CA SER A 404 -2.82 2.64 -1.87
C SER A 404 -1.76 3.15 -2.86
N CYS A 405 -0.58 2.53 -2.85
CA CYS A 405 0.37 2.64 -3.95
C CYS A 405 -0.20 1.89 -5.16
N THR A 406 -0.99 2.55 -6.00
CA THR A 406 -1.43 1.98 -7.28
C THR A 406 -0.45 2.41 -8.38
N ALA A 407 0.17 1.40 -8.97
CA ALA A 407 0.67 1.50 -10.33
C ALA A 407 -0.54 1.77 -11.24
N ARG A 408 -0.55 2.94 -11.91
CA ARG A 408 -1.71 3.47 -12.65
C ARG A 408 -2.88 3.75 -11.71
N ALA A 409 -3.72 4.72 -12.03
CA ALA A 409 -4.99 4.77 -11.32
C ALA A 409 -5.69 3.43 -11.50
N ALA A 410 -6.14 2.82 -10.40
CA ALA A 410 -6.75 1.50 -10.46
C ALA A 410 -8.18 1.66 -10.98
N VAL A 411 -8.32 1.77 -12.30
CA VAL A 411 -9.62 1.66 -12.96
C VAL A 411 -9.90 0.19 -13.20
N GLY A 412 -10.95 -0.34 -12.58
CA GLY A 412 -11.42 -1.71 -12.83
C GLY A 412 -12.51 -1.73 -13.90
N ILE A 413 -12.46 -2.68 -14.82
CA ILE A 413 -13.55 -2.99 -15.75
C ILE A 413 -14.28 -4.22 -15.22
N PHE A 414 -15.52 -4.05 -14.82
CA PHE A 414 -16.36 -5.14 -14.31
C PHE A 414 -17.55 -5.34 -15.24
N TYR A 415 -17.85 -6.58 -15.56
CA TYR A 415 -19.04 -6.93 -16.35
C TYR A 415 -19.77 -8.10 -15.70
N ALA A 416 -21.04 -8.26 -16.02
CA ALA A 416 -21.72 -9.54 -15.84
C ALA A 416 -22.49 -9.84 -17.12
N THR A 417 -22.64 -11.11 -17.50
CA THR A 417 -23.22 -11.46 -18.80
C THR A 417 -24.10 -12.72 -18.74
N GLN A 418 -25.08 -12.81 -19.64
CA GLN A 418 -25.92 -14.00 -19.82
C GLN A 418 -25.47 -14.84 -21.02
N THR A 419 -25.20 -14.19 -22.15
CA THR A 419 -24.92 -14.84 -23.44
C THR A 419 -23.51 -14.56 -23.98
N GLY A 420 -22.72 -13.72 -23.30
CA GLY A 420 -21.33 -13.41 -23.66
C GLY A 420 -21.13 -12.09 -24.42
N ASN A 421 -22.19 -11.41 -24.88
CA ASN A 421 -22.04 -10.13 -25.60
C ASN A 421 -21.39 -9.05 -24.72
N THR A 422 -21.83 -8.92 -23.46
CA THR A 422 -21.24 -7.97 -22.49
C THR A 422 -19.79 -8.28 -22.16
N GLU A 423 -19.42 -9.56 -22.04
CA GLU A 423 -18.03 -10.01 -21.86
C GLU A 423 -17.16 -9.66 -23.07
N THR A 424 -17.70 -9.87 -24.28
CA THR A 424 -17.01 -9.54 -25.54
C THR A 424 -16.71 -8.05 -25.62
N VAL A 425 -17.70 -7.21 -25.31
CA VAL A 425 -17.53 -5.76 -25.23
C VAL A 425 -16.54 -5.36 -24.12
N ALA A 426 -16.61 -5.97 -22.93
CA ALA A 426 -15.69 -5.69 -21.83
C ALA A 426 -14.23 -6.01 -22.22
N SER A 427 -14.03 -7.11 -22.96
CA SER A 427 -12.72 -7.50 -23.49
C SER A 427 -12.17 -6.48 -24.50
N LYS A 428 -13.04 -5.94 -25.38
CA LYS A 428 -12.66 -4.85 -26.30
C LYS A 428 -12.34 -3.55 -25.56
N LEU A 429 -13.09 -3.21 -24.52
CA LEU A 429 -12.80 -2.07 -23.64
C LEU A 429 -11.46 -2.25 -22.90
N ALA A 430 -11.17 -3.45 -22.41
CA ALA A 430 -9.90 -3.79 -21.79
C ALA A 430 -8.73 -3.60 -22.76
N GLU A 431 -8.87 -4.04 -24.01
CA GLU A 431 -7.86 -3.80 -25.06
C GLU A 431 -7.67 -2.31 -25.35
N ALA A 432 -8.76 -1.55 -25.51
CA ALA A 432 -8.70 -0.12 -25.84
C ALA A 432 -8.13 0.75 -24.71
N THR A 433 -8.30 0.34 -23.46
CA THR A 433 -7.81 1.06 -22.26
C THR A 433 -6.47 0.54 -21.75
N GLY A 434 -6.09 -0.68 -22.13
CA GLY A 434 -4.94 -1.39 -21.55
C GLY A 434 -5.15 -1.76 -20.08
N LEU A 435 -6.40 -2.00 -19.68
CA LEU A 435 -6.83 -2.49 -18.36
C LEU A 435 -7.21 -3.97 -18.43
N GLU A 436 -7.51 -4.58 -17.28
CA GLU A 436 -8.10 -5.93 -17.21
C GLU A 436 -9.60 -5.83 -16.96
N ALA A 437 -10.37 -6.70 -17.63
CA ALA A 437 -11.80 -6.87 -17.38
C ALA A 437 -12.05 -8.17 -16.61
N SER A 438 -12.98 -8.11 -15.65
CA SER A 438 -13.38 -9.26 -14.83
C SER A 438 -14.90 -9.37 -14.74
N ASP A 439 -15.38 -10.61 -14.63
CA ASP A 439 -16.78 -10.88 -14.26
C ASP A 439 -17.02 -10.37 -12.83
N TYR A 440 -18.17 -9.77 -12.58
CA TYR A 440 -18.52 -9.19 -11.30
C TYR A 440 -19.22 -10.22 -10.41
N ASP A 441 -18.58 -10.53 -9.27
CA ASP A 441 -19.07 -11.48 -8.26
C ASP A 441 -19.19 -10.84 -6.86
N GLY A 442 -19.25 -9.50 -6.80
CA GLY A 442 -19.42 -8.74 -5.55
C GLY A 442 -18.13 -8.11 -5.02
N GLU A 443 -17.21 -7.76 -5.90
CA GLU A 443 -15.97 -7.07 -5.55
C GLU A 443 -16.22 -5.70 -4.89
N ASP A 444 -15.33 -5.31 -3.97
CA ASP A 444 -15.32 -3.96 -3.37
C ASP A 444 -14.62 -2.96 -4.30
N PHE A 445 -15.20 -1.77 -4.44
CA PHE A 445 -14.68 -0.67 -5.26
C PHE A 445 -13.83 0.33 -4.46
N SER A 446 -13.68 0.16 -3.15
CA SER A 446 -13.02 1.11 -2.24
C SER A 446 -11.55 1.37 -2.62
N GLU A 447 -10.85 0.36 -3.12
CA GLU A 447 -9.44 0.43 -3.53
C GLU A 447 -9.23 0.98 -4.96
N LEU A 448 -10.30 1.17 -5.74
CA LEU A 448 -10.24 1.63 -7.12
C LEU A 448 -10.33 3.15 -7.22
N ASP A 449 -9.69 3.74 -8.22
CA ASP A 449 -9.78 5.18 -8.52
C ASP A 449 -10.92 5.48 -9.51
N GLY A 450 -11.31 4.47 -10.30
CA GLY A 450 -12.47 4.51 -11.15
C GLY A 450 -13.05 3.13 -11.45
N VAL A 451 -14.29 3.10 -11.93
CA VAL A 451 -15.00 1.87 -12.26
C VAL A 451 -15.65 2.02 -13.63
N ILE A 452 -15.47 1.03 -14.50
CA ILE A 452 -16.24 0.86 -15.73
C ILE A 452 -17.09 -0.39 -15.55
N ALA A 453 -18.41 -0.22 -15.41
CA ALA A 453 -19.33 -1.31 -15.10
C ALA A 453 -20.22 -1.64 -16.30
N GLY A 454 -20.36 -2.93 -16.63
CA GLY A 454 -21.05 -3.41 -17.82
C GLY A 454 -22.16 -4.41 -17.53
N CYS A 455 -23.35 -4.20 -18.10
CA CYS A 455 -24.47 -5.14 -17.96
C CYS A 455 -25.24 -5.37 -19.27
N PRO A 456 -25.83 -6.55 -19.50
CA PRO A 456 -26.82 -6.73 -20.56
C PRO A 456 -28.16 -6.10 -20.16
N THR A 457 -29.07 -5.96 -21.13
CA THR A 457 -30.51 -5.92 -20.88
C THR A 457 -31.12 -7.25 -21.29
N TRP A 458 -31.72 -7.97 -20.34
CA TRP A 458 -32.31 -9.29 -20.59
C TRP A 458 -33.78 -9.37 -20.17
N ASN A 459 -34.13 -8.84 -18.99
CA ASN A 459 -35.48 -8.87 -18.47
C ASN A 459 -36.31 -7.67 -19.00
N THR A 460 -36.45 -7.63 -20.33
CA THR A 460 -37.16 -6.60 -21.11
C THR A 460 -38.57 -6.36 -20.56
N GLY A 461 -38.92 -5.10 -20.31
CA GLY A 461 -40.22 -4.66 -19.77
C GLY A 461 -40.34 -4.77 -18.26
N ALA A 462 -39.31 -5.22 -17.54
CA ALA A 462 -39.29 -5.23 -16.09
C ALA A 462 -39.02 -3.84 -15.49
N ASP A 463 -39.56 -3.61 -14.29
CA ASP A 463 -39.33 -2.38 -13.54
C ASP A 463 -38.02 -2.41 -12.74
N GLU A 464 -37.55 -3.59 -12.34
CA GLU A 464 -36.29 -3.79 -11.61
C GLU A 464 -35.63 -5.10 -12.09
N TYR A 465 -34.32 -5.25 -11.84
CA TYR A 465 -33.53 -6.46 -12.14
C TYR A 465 -33.52 -6.78 -13.64
N ARG A 466 -33.10 -5.80 -14.44
CA ARG A 466 -33.19 -5.84 -15.90
C ARG A 466 -32.02 -6.57 -16.55
N SER A 467 -30.91 -6.72 -15.84
CA SER A 467 -29.74 -7.41 -16.39
C SER A 467 -29.91 -8.93 -16.41
N GLY A 468 -30.65 -9.49 -15.45
CA GLY A 468 -30.71 -10.91 -15.18
C GLY A 468 -29.39 -11.49 -14.69
N THR A 469 -28.42 -10.68 -14.26
CA THR A 469 -27.06 -11.10 -13.89
C THR A 469 -26.78 -10.87 -12.42
N THR A 470 -25.57 -11.20 -11.95
CA THR A 470 -25.11 -10.89 -10.58
C THR A 470 -25.28 -9.42 -10.19
N TRP A 471 -25.26 -8.48 -11.14
CA TRP A 471 -25.57 -7.08 -10.84
C TRP A 471 -26.91 -6.92 -10.10
N ASP A 472 -27.94 -7.66 -10.50
CA ASP A 472 -29.28 -7.59 -9.92
C ASP A 472 -29.27 -7.94 -8.42
N ASP A 473 -28.39 -8.83 -7.98
CA ASP A 473 -28.25 -9.23 -6.58
C ASP A 473 -27.51 -8.17 -5.72
N TYR A 474 -26.71 -7.31 -6.35
CA TYR A 474 -25.83 -6.36 -5.66
C TYR A 474 -26.25 -4.89 -5.80
N LEU A 475 -27.26 -4.54 -6.60
CA LEU A 475 -27.70 -3.15 -6.80
C LEU A 475 -27.96 -2.41 -5.47
N ASP A 476 -28.59 -3.05 -4.48
CA ASP A 476 -28.84 -2.44 -3.18
C ASP A 476 -27.57 -2.32 -2.32
N THR A 477 -26.68 -3.31 -2.40
CA THR A 477 -25.38 -3.26 -1.72
C THR A 477 -24.53 -2.11 -2.25
N ILE A 478 -24.51 -1.90 -3.57
CA ILE A 478 -23.75 -0.82 -4.21
C ILE A 478 -24.22 0.55 -3.72
N LYS A 479 -25.54 0.76 -3.54
CA LYS A 479 -26.10 2.02 -3.04
C LYS A 479 -25.61 2.39 -1.64
N GLU A 480 -25.20 1.41 -0.84
CA GLU A 480 -24.72 1.60 0.53
C GLU A 480 -23.22 1.92 0.63
N TYR A 481 -22.46 1.80 -0.48
CA TYR A 481 -21.04 2.15 -0.51
C TYR A 481 -20.78 3.66 -0.43
N ASP A 482 -19.64 4.05 0.15
CA ASP A 482 -19.14 5.45 0.08
C ASP A 482 -18.20 5.62 -1.12
N LEU A 483 -18.78 5.97 -2.27
CA LEU A 483 -18.05 6.17 -3.52
C LEU A 483 -17.81 7.66 -3.83
N LYS A 484 -17.85 8.53 -2.81
CA LYS A 484 -17.60 9.97 -2.98
C LYS A 484 -16.21 10.20 -3.58
N GLY A 485 -16.20 10.92 -4.70
CA GLY A 485 -14.97 11.25 -5.43
C GLY A 485 -14.45 10.15 -6.36
N LYS A 486 -15.05 8.95 -6.36
CA LYS A 486 -14.78 7.90 -7.35
C LYS A 486 -15.41 8.26 -8.69
N VAL A 487 -14.71 8.01 -9.80
CA VAL A 487 -15.24 8.25 -11.14
C VAL A 487 -15.80 6.94 -11.70
N VAL A 488 -17.08 6.92 -12.10
CA VAL A 488 -17.74 5.69 -12.57
C VAL A 488 -18.38 5.91 -13.92
N ALA A 489 -18.17 4.96 -14.84
CA ALA A 489 -18.80 4.91 -16.15
C ALA A 489 -19.55 3.58 -16.31
N VAL A 490 -20.65 3.60 -17.05
CA VAL A 490 -21.46 2.41 -17.31
C VAL A 490 -21.53 2.15 -18.82
N PHE A 491 -21.47 0.89 -19.23
CA PHE A 491 -21.82 0.47 -20.58
C PHE A 491 -22.88 -0.64 -20.52
N GLY A 492 -23.62 -0.82 -21.61
CA GLY A 492 -24.63 -1.86 -21.66
C GLY A 492 -24.82 -2.45 -23.05
N CYS A 493 -25.28 -3.69 -23.08
CA CYS A 493 -25.56 -4.42 -24.31
C CYS A 493 -27.06 -4.70 -24.44
N GLY A 494 -27.64 -4.39 -25.59
CA GLY A 494 -29.05 -4.66 -25.90
C GLY A 494 -29.27 -4.81 -27.40
N ASP A 495 -30.48 -5.23 -27.77
CA ASP A 495 -30.87 -5.47 -29.17
C ASP A 495 -31.91 -4.42 -29.58
N SER A 496 -31.47 -3.47 -30.41
CA SER A 496 -32.22 -2.31 -30.88
C SER A 496 -33.33 -2.65 -31.89
N GLN A 497 -33.34 -3.87 -32.45
CA GLN A 497 -34.32 -4.28 -33.45
C GLN A 497 -35.40 -5.18 -32.85
N SER A 498 -35.02 -6.26 -32.17
CA SER A 498 -35.98 -7.20 -31.59
C SER A 498 -36.59 -6.67 -30.30
N TYR A 499 -35.84 -5.84 -29.57
CA TYR A 499 -36.23 -5.28 -28.25
C TYR A 499 -36.09 -3.75 -28.22
N ALA A 500 -36.43 -3.12 -29.35
CA ALA A 500 -36.29 -1.68 -29.59
C ALA A 500 -36.86 -0.78 -28.48
N ASP A 501 -37.95 -1.19 -27.82
CA ASP A 501 -38.63 -0.41 -26.78
C ASP A 501 -37.99 -0.53 -25.38
N ASN A 502 -36.89 -1.28 -25.24
CA ASN A 502 -36.18 -1.49 -23.96
C ASN A 502 -34.65 -1.48 -24.18
N PHE A 503 -34.20 -0.75 -25.20
CA PHE A 503 -32.82 -0.83 -25.68
C PHE A 503 -31.84 -0.37 -24.58
N CYS A 504 -30.94 -1.27 -24.15
CA CYS A 504 -29.94 -1.01 -23.11
C CYS A 504 -30.49 -0.47 -21.76
N ASP A 505 -31.74 -0.80 -21.39
CA ASP A 505 -32.38 -0.39 -20.12
C ASP A 505 -31.60 -0.73 -18.83
N GLY A 506 -30.71 -1.74 -18.84
CA GLY A 506 -29.90 -2.12 -17.67
C GLY A 506 -28.90 -1.04 -17.24
N ILE A 507 -28.46 -0.18 -18.18
CA ILE A 507 -27.52 0.93 -17.89
C ILE A 507 -28.10 1.84 -16.79
N GLU A 508 -29.41 2.10 -16.81
CA GLU A 508 -30.08 2.99 -15.86
C GLU A 508 -30.00 2.49 -14.42
N GLU A 509 -30.21 1.20 -14.17
CA GLU A 509 -30.17 0.65 -12.81
C GLU A 509 -28.77 0.71 -12.22
N LEU A 510 -27.78 0.30 -13.02
CA LEU A 510 -26.39 0.30 -12.60
C LEU A 510 -25.90 1.73 -12.37
N HIS A 511 -26.25 2.66 -13.28
CA HIS A 511 -25.96 4.08 -13.13
C HIS A 511 -26.55 4.67 -11.84
N ASN A 512 -27.84 4.43 -11.59
CA ASN A 512 -28.52 4.95 -10.40
C ASN A 512 -27.94 4.38 -9.11
N ALA A 513 -27.56 3.10 -9.09
CA ALA A 513 -26.96 2.48 -7.91
C ALA A 513 -25.62 3.16 -7.54
N PHE A 514 -24.72 3.30 -8.52
CA PHE A 514 -23.45 4.00 -8.31
C PHE A 514 -23.64 5.49 -7.98
N GLN A 515 -24.61 6.16 -8.61
CA GLN A 515 -24.93 7.55 -8.29
C GLN A 515 -25.45 7.72 -6.85
N ALA A 516 -26.31 6.82 -6.37
CA ALA A 516 -26.83 6.85 -5.01
C ALA A 516 -25.72 6.67 -3.95
N ALA A 517 -24.68 5.89 -4.28
CA ALA A 517 -23.47 5.70 -3.49
C ALA A 517 -22.52 6.94 -3.48
N GLY A 518 -22.87 8.01 -4.21
CA GLY A 518 -22.08 9.25 -4.27
C GLY A 518 -20.98 9.28 -5.32
N ALA A 519 -20.94 8.33 -6.25
CA ALA A 519 -19.97 8.32 -7.34
C ALA A 519 -20.16 9.49 -8.32
N LYS A 520 -19.05 9.99 -8.88
CA LYS A 520 -19.05 10.93 -10.00
C LYS A 520 -19.25 10.16 -11.31
N MET A 521 -20.50 10.12 -11.78
CA MET A 521 -20.86 9.46 -13.04
C MET A 521 -20.34 10.21 -14.27
N VAL A 522 -19.77 9.49 -15.22
CA VAL A 522 -19.21 9.98 -16.50
C VAL A 522 -19.57 9.03 -17.65
N GLY A 523 -19.31 9.43 -18.90
CA GLY A 523 -19.49 8.61 -20.09
C GLY A 523 -20.88 8.67 -20.72
N TYR A 524 -21.59 9.79 -20.58
CA TYR A 524 -22.91 9.98 -21.19
C TYR A 524 -22.82 10.10 -22.72
N VAL A 525 -23.57 9.28 -23.46
CA VAL A 525 -23.53 9.22 -24.93
C VAL A 525 -24.76 9.88 -25.56
N ASP A 526 -24.56 10.70 -26.58
CA ASP A 526 -25.66 11.36 -27.30
C ASP A 526 -26.54 10.32 -28.04
N GLU A 527 -27.86 10.41 -27.90
CA GLU A 527 -28.78 9.43 -28.48
C GLU A 527 -28.93 9.55 -30.00
N SER A 528 -28.57 10.69 -30.61
CA SER A 528 -28.86 10.99 -32.02
C SER A 528 -28.18 10.06 -33.03
N GLY A 529 -27.16 9.31 -32.60
CA GLY A 529 -26.47 8.30 -33.38
C GLY A 529 -27.11 6.91 -33.37
N TYR A 530 -28.20 6.71 -32.62
CA TYR A 530 -28.82 5.40 -32.40
C TYR A 530 -30.22 5.31 -33.01
N SER A 531 -30.59 4.11 -33.48
CA SER A 531 -31.93 3.80 -33.96
C SER A 531 -32.59 2.77 -33.04
N TYR A 532 -33.50 3.22 -32.18
CA TYR A 532 -34.22 2.38 -31.22
C TYR A 532 -35.65 2.94 -31.01
N GLY A 533 -36.50 2.20 -30.29
CA GLY A 533 -37.87 2.61 -29.99
C GLY A 533 -37.95 3.46 -28.73
N GLU A 534 -37.60 2.87 -27.59
CA GLU A 534 -37.59 3.48 -26.27
C GLU A 534 -36.43 2.90 -25.43
N SER A 535 -35.94 3.69 -24.47
CA SER A 535 -34.90 3.27 -23.52
C SER A 535 -35.06 4.03 -22.21
N LYS A 536 -35.10 3.29 -21.10
CA LYS A 536 -35.05 3.87 -19.74
C LYS A 536 -33.71 4.53 -19.44
N SER A 537 -32.67 4.14 -20.18
CA SER A 537 -31.31 4.64 -20.02
C SER A 537 -31.09 6.00 -20.67
N VAL A 538 -32.13 6.65 -21.21
CA VAL A 538 -32.02 7.96 -21.85
C VAL A 538 -32.59 9.06 -20.96
N LYS A 539 -31.78 10.07 -20.67
CA LYS A 539 -32.14 11.24 -19.89
C LYS A 539 -31.55 12.50 -20.53
N ASP A 540 -32.37 13.52 -20.72
CA ASP A 540 -31.99 14.80 -21.34
C ASP A 540 -31.28 14.65 -22.70
N GLY A 541 -31.74 13.69 -23.51
CA GLY A 541 -31.22 13.43 -24.86
C GLY A 541 -29.90 12.65 -24.90
N LYS A 542 -29.51 12.03 -23.78
CA LYS A 542 -28.29 11.23 -23.68
C LYS A 542 -28.55 9.91 -22.97
N PHE A 543 -27.89 8.86 -23.42
CA PHE A 543 -27.75 7.63 -22.66
C PHE A 543 -26.91 7.90 -21.39
N LEU A 544 -27.31 7.27 -20.28
CA LEU A 544 -26.62 7.31 -18.99
C LEU A 544 -25.27 6.57 -18.99
N GLY A 545 -24.85 6.04 -20.14
CA GLY A 545 -23.63 5.27 -20.36
C GLY A 545 -23.45 4.98 -21.86
N LEU A 546 -22.57 4.03 -22.20
CA LEU A 546 -22.35 3.58 -23.58
C LEU A 546 -23.29 2.41 -23.94
N PRO A 547 -24.32 2.61 -24.79
CA PRO A 547 -25.12 1.51 -25.32
C PRO A 547 -24.45 0.84 -26.53
N LEU A 548 -24.50 -0.49 -26.59
CA LEU A 548 -23.92 -1.30 -27.65
C LEU A 548 -24.89 -2.41 -28.07
N ASP A 549 -24.84 -2.77 -29.36
CA ASP A 549 -25.73 -3.76 -29.97
C ASP A 549 -24.91 -4.75 -30.79
N GLU A 550 -24.46 -5.83 -30.14
CA GLU A 550 -23.68 -6.89 -30.79
C GLU A 550 -24.54 -7.81 -31.68
N ASP A 551 -25.86 -7.64 -31.70
CA ASP A 551 -26.78 -8.44 -32.53
C ASP A 551 -27.07 -7.77 -33.88
N ASN A 552 -27.06 -6.44 -33.93
CA ASN A 552 -27.47 -5.66 -35.11
C ASN A 552 -26.46 -4.60 -35.58
N GLU A 553 -25.58 -4.11 -34.70
CA GLU A 553 -24.63 -3.03 -34.98
C GLU A 553 -23.20 -3.38 -34.50
N ASP A 554 -22.84 -4.66 -34.56
CA ASP A 554 -21.53 -5.18 -34.16
C ASP A 554 -20.37 -4.53 -34.92
N ASP A 555 -20.63 -4.12 -36.16
CA ASP A 555 -19.71 -3.39 -37.03
C ASP A 555 -19.38 -1.96 -36.55
N GLN A 556 -20.19 -1.39 -35.65
CA GLN A 556 -19.98 -0.06 -35.06
C GLN A 556 -19.32 -0.09 -33.67
N THR A 557 -19.25 -1.26 -33.03
CA THR A 557 -18.82 -1.39 -31.63
C THR A 557 -17.40 -0.86 -31.38
N ASP A 558 -16.45 -1.20 -32.24
CA ASP A 558 -15.04 -0.83 -32.04
C ASP A 558 -14.84 0.70 -32.12
N ASP A 559 -15.51 1.35 -33.09
CA ASP A 559 -15.49 2.81 -33.27
C ASP A 559 -16.16 3.53 -32.09
N ARG A 560 -17.28 2.98 -31.58
CA ARG A 560 -18.00 3.51 -30.42
C ARG A 560 -17.16 3.40 -29.14
N ILE A 561 -16.51 2.25 -28.92
CA ILE A 561 -15.59 2.03 -27.79
C ILE A 561 -14.42 3.01 -27.86
N ALA A 562 -13.77 3.16 -29.01
CA ALA A 562 -12.62 4.06 -29.16
C ALA A 562 -13.01 5.52 -28.87
N ALA A 563 -14.14 5.98 -29.40
CA ALA A 563 -14.63 7.33 -29.14
C ALA A 563 -14.99 7.54 -27.65
N TRP A 564 -15.62 6.56 -27.02
CA TRP A 564 -16.02 6.62 -25.62
C TRP A 564 -14.83 6.61 -24.67
N VAL A 565 -13.80 5.81 -24.93
CA VAL A 565 -12.55 5.81 -24.13
C VAL A 565 -11.88 7.19 -24.14
N GLU A 566 -11.82 7.85 -25.29
CA GLU A 566 -11.28 9.23 -25.37
C GLU A 566 -12.17 10.24 -24.63
N GLN A 567 -13.50 10.07 -24.69
CA GLN A 567 -14.44 10.87 -23.89
C GLN A 567 -14.19 10.68 -22.39
N LEU A 568 -14.07 9.44 -21.92
CA LEU A 568 -13.85 9.13 -20.51
C LEU A 568 -12.56 9.77 -19.97
N LYS A 569 -11.47 9.74 -20.74
CA LYS A 569 -10.23 10.46 -20.41
C LYS A 569 -10.48 11.96 -20.22
N GLY A 570 -11.26 12.57 -21.11
CA GLY A 570 -11.62 13.99 -21.05
C GLY A 570 -12.53 14.36 -19.87
N GLU A 571 -13.36 13.42 -19.41
CA GLU A 571 -14.29 13.62 -18.28
C GLU A 571 -13.66 13.32 -16.90
N GLY A 572 -12.39 12.88 -16.92
CA GLY A 572 -11.57 12.66 -15.74
C GLY A 572 -11.56 11.21 -15.23
N MET A 573 -11.96 10.23 -16.05
CA MET A 573 -11.66 8.82 -15.78
C MET A 573 -10.15 8.61 -15.94
N PRO A 574 -9.46 7.97 -14.98
CA PRO A 574 -8.01 7.95 -14.99
C PRO A 574 -7.46 6.75 -15.80
N LEU A 575 -7.72 6.78 -17.12
CA LEU A 575 -7.33 5.78 -18.14
C LEU A 575 -5.95 6.02 -18.78
#